data_AF-A0A6I1GW61-F1
#
_entry.id   AF-A0A6I1GW61-F1
#
_cell.length_a   1.000
_cell.length_b   1.000
_cell.length_c   1.000
_cell.angle_alpha   90.00
_cell.angle_beta   90.00
_cell.angle_gamma   90.00
#
_symmetry.space_group_name_H-M   'P 1'
#
loop_
_entity.id
_entity.type
_entity.pdbx_description
1 polymer ?
#
loop_
_entity_poly.entity_id
_entity_poly.type
_entity_poly.pdbx_seq_one_letter_code
_entity_poly.pdbx_strand_id
1 'polypeptide(L)'
;MAAPRPWMLGAAVLALLAAGAQAQTAPQQPSPYAIDSCASGCFVLKERGAAIYTGADAASYRICSRSSLGAEVSVDSTVVRINNRDCTDVNGRAIVLTAGEIALGRLPR
;
A
#
# COMPACT_ATOMS: atom_id res chain seq x y z
N MET A 1 4.41 57.90 -43.95
CA MET A 1 3.98 56.76 -44.80
C MET A 1 5.23 56.04 -45.29
N ALA A 2 5.52 54.87 -44.74
CA ALA A 2 6.51 53.91 -45.25
C ALA A 2 6.29 52.58 -44.50
N ALA A 3 5.84 51.56 -45.22
CA ALA A 3 5.98 50.14 -44.87
C ALA A 3 6.72 49.50 -46.05
N PRO A 4 7.62 48.53 -45.85
CA PRO A 4 7.26 47.11 -45.62
C PRO A 4 8.24 46.43 -44.61
N ARG A 5 8.12 45.19 -44.11
CA ARG A 5 7.99 43.89 -44.79
C ARG A 5 8.10 42.80 -43.67
N PRO A 6 7.12 41.91 -43.43
CA PRO A 6 7.31 40.80 -42.49
C PRO A 6 7.90 39.58 -43.21
N TRP A 7 9.07 39.13 -42.73
CA TRP A 7 9.74 37.90 -43.17
C TRP A 7 8.96 36.67 -42.72
N MET A 8 8.65 35.81 -43.68
CA MET A 8 8.27 34.42 -43.47
C MET A 8 9.49 33.57 -43.09
N LEU A 9 9.33 32.69 -42.12
CA LEU A 9 10.03 31.41 -41.89
C LEU A 9 9.11 30.67 -40.91
N GLY A 10 8.63 29.45 -41.11
CA GLY A 10 9.14 28.31 -41.86
C GLY A 10 8.80 27.09 -41.01
N ALA A 11 8.10 26.12 -41.59
CA ALA A 11 7.48 24.98 -40.92
C ALA A 11 8.48 23.92 -40.39
N ALA A 12 8.10 23.22 -39.30
CA ALA A 12 8.50 21.84 -38.97
C ALA A 12 7.56 21.35 -37.84
N VAL A 13 6.57 20.47 -38.02
CA VAL A 13 6.55 19.05 -38.43
C VAL A 13 7.01 18.09 -37.31
N LEU A 14 6.08 17.19 -36.93
CA LEU A 14 6.19 15.91 -36.20
C LEU A 14 6.60 15.92 -34.70
N ALA A 15 5.69 15.59 -33.77
CA ALA A 15 5.24 14.24 -33.40
C ALA A 15 6.26 13.47 -32.55
N LEU A 16 6.09 13.42 -31.23
CA LEU A 16 6.64 12.32 -30.42
C LEU A 16 5.90 12.16 -29.06
N LEU A 17 5.07 11.12 -29.02
CA LEU A 17 5.06 10.04 -28.02
C LEU A 17 4.80 10.35 -26.53
N ALA A 18 3.61 9.91 -26.09
CA ALA A 18 3.42 8.84 -25.10
C ALA A 18 4.34 8.83 -23.87
N ALA A 19 3.82 9.31 -22.75
CA ALA A 19 4.01 8.72 -21.42
C ALA A 19 2.77 9.14 -20.64
N GLY A 20 1.87 8.24 -20.26
CA GLY A 20 2.14 7.04 -19.49
C GLY A 20 1.35 7.21 -18.21
N ALA A 21 0.52 6.23 -17.90
CA ALA A 21 -0.33 6.18 -16.73
C ALA A 21 0.44 6.61 -15.46
N GLN A 22 -0.09 7.61 -14.76
CA GLN A 22 0.24 7.81 -13.36
C GLN A 22 -1.06 7.65 -12.60
N ALA A 23 -1.30 6.40 -12.21
CA ALA A 23 -2.31 6.03 -11.25
C ALA A 23 -2.19 6.93 -10.02
N GLN A 24 -3.20 7.75 -9.78
CA GLN A 24 -3.87 7.91 -8.49
C GLN A 24 -3.02 7.60 -7.24
N THR A 25 -1.94 8.32 -6.99
CA THR A 25 -1.43 8.46 -5.62
C THR A 25 -2.12 9.66 -4.98
N ALA A 26 -3.41 9.48 -4.66
CA ALA A 26 -3.94 10.17 -3.50
C ALA A 26 -3.18 9.58 -2.29
N PRO A 27 -2.54 10.39 -1.44
CA PRO A 27 -2.04 9.88 -0.18
C PRO A 27 -3.25 9.34 0.58
N GLN A 28 -3.37 8.01 0.68
CA GLN A 28 -4.33 7.34 1.55
C GLN A 28 -3.99 7.76 2.97
N GLN A 29 -4.59 8.85 3.42
CA GLN A 29 -4.58 9.29 4.80
C GLN A 29 -5.02 8.08 5.62
N PRO A 30 -4.16 7.51 6.49
CA PRO A 30 -4.48 6.29 7.21
C PRO A 30 -5.76 6.55 7.99
N SER A 31 -6.85 5.93 7.55
CA SER A 31 -8.18 6.19 8.11
C SER A 31 -8.11 5.85 9.60
N PRO A 32 -8.39 6.79 10.52
CA PRO A 32 -8.39 6.49 11.96
C PRO A 32 -9.35 5.36 12.33
N TYR A 33 -10.34 5.07 11.46
CA TYR A 33 -11.25 3.94 11.53
C TYR A 33 -10.64 2.56 11.23
N ALA A 34 -9.45 2.49 10.60
CA ALA A 34 -8.79 1.21 10.27
C ALA A 34 -8.25 0.51 11.53
N ILE A 35 -7.84 1.27 12.54
CA ILE A 35 -7.40 0.73 13.84
C ILE A 35 -8.61 0.34 14.69
N ASP A 36 -9.68 1.12 14.66
CA ASP A 36 -10.90 0.89 15.45
C ASP A 36 -11.70 -0.33 14.98
N SER A 37 -11.78 -0.54 13.67
CA SER A 37 -12.35 -1.77 13.08
C SER A 37 -11.59 -3.04 13.47
N CYS A 38 -10.37 -2.88 14.01
CA CYS A 38 -9.59 -3.99 14.52
C CYS A 38 -9.91 -4.34 15.98
N ALA A 39 -10.44 -3.40 16.77
CA ALA A 39 -10.57 -3.57 18.22
C ALA A 39 -11.63 -4.62 18.64
N SER A 40 -12.63 -4.90 17.79
CA SER A 40 -13.74 -5.82 18.10
C SER A 40 -13.62 -7.22 17.49
N GLY A 41 -12.52 -7.54 16.80
CA GLY A 41 -12.32 -8.85 16.18
C GLY A 41 -10.91 -9.16 15.65
N CYS A 42 -9.91 -8.34 15.95
CA CYS A 42 -8.53 -8.62 15.55
C CYS A 42 -7.77 -9.51 16.52
N PHE A 43 -6.93 -10.35 15.93
CA PHE A 43 -5.88 -11.06 16.65
C PHE A 43 -4.66 -10.16 16.77
N VAL A 44 -4.04 -10.14 17.94
CA VAL A 44 -2.81 -9.38 18.16
C VAL A 44 -1.63 -10.34 18.19
N LEU A 45 -0.64 -10.11 17.34
CA LEU A 45 0.64 -10.82 17.37
C LEU A 45 1.69 -9.88 17.94
N LYS A 46 2.34 -10.32 19.02
CA LYS A 46 3.36 -9.54 19.75
C LYS A 46 4.73 -10.21 19.78
N GLU A 47 4.76 -11.52 19.55
CA GLU A 47 5.97 -12.32 19.64
C GLU A 47 6.53 -12.60 18.24
N ARG A 48 7.84 -12.45 18.11
CA ARG A 48 8.55 -12.81 16.87
C ARG A 48 8.34 -14.30 16.59
N GLY A 49 7.95 -14.62 15.37
CA GLY A 49 7.61 -15.98 14.94
C GLY A 49 6.15 -16.36 15.18
N ALA A 50 5.36 -15.54 15.88
CA ALA A 50 3.93 -15.79 16.02
C ALA A 50 3.26 -15.76 14.64
N ALA A 51 2.39 -16.71 14.38
CA ALA A 51 1.83 -16.92 13.05
C ALA A 51 0.33 -17.21 13.07
N ILE A 52 -0.34 -16.81 12.00
CA ILE A 52 -1.72 -17.19 11.69
C ILE A 52 -1.67 -18.02 10.42
N TYR A 53 -2.34 -19.17 10.45
CA TYR A 53 -2.52 -20.03 9.28
C TYR A 53 -4.01 -20.14 8.94
N THR A 54 -4.37 -19.89 7.69
CA THR A 54 -5.76 -19.78 7.24
C THR A 54 -6.29 -21.06 6.61
N GLY A 55 -5.41 -22.06 6.41
CA GLY A 55 -5.75 -23.34 5.79
C GLY A 55 -5.29 -23.45 4.33
N ALA A 56 -6.08 -24.16 3.52
CA ALA A 56 -5.79 -24.40 2.11
C ALA A 56 -5.99 -23.14 1.25
N ASP A 57 -6.97 -22.31 1.60
CA ASP A 57 -7.34 -21.11 0.85
C ASP A 57 -6.75 -19.85 1.47
N ALA A 58 -6.25 -18.96 0.60
CA ALA A 58 -5.85 -17.63 1.03
C ALA A 58 -7.08 -16.82 1.49
N ALA A 59 -6.87 -16.01 2.51
CA ALA A 59 -7.87 -15.05 2.98
C ALA A 59 -7.28 -13.64 3.02
N SER A 60 -8.14 -12.65 2.90
CA SER A 60 -7.77 -11.24 2.97
C SER A 60 -7.75 -10.79 4.42
N TYR A 61 -6.68 -10.12 4.82
CA TYR A 61 -6.49 -9.57 6.16
C TYR A 61 -6.08 -8.11 6.06
N ARG A 62 -6.57 -7.31 7.00
CA ARG A 62 -6.01 -6.00 7.30
C ARG A 62 -5.03 -6.16 8.46
N ILE A 63 -3.78 -5.77 8.24
CA ILE A 63 -2.72 -5.79 9.25
C ILE A 63 -2.37 -4.35 9.60
N CYS A 64 -2.50 -4.01 10.88
CA CYS A 64 -2.13 -2.70 11.41
C CYS A 64 -0.93 -2.84 12.34
N SER A 65 0.07 -1.98 12.18
CA SER A 65 1.19 -1.88 13.11
C SER A 65 0.73 -1.25 14.42
N ARG A 66 1.08 -1.90 15.53
CA ARG A 66 0.92 -1.36 16.90
C ARG A 66 2.25 -0.92 17.51
N SER A 67 3.35 -1.13 16.79
CA SER A 67 4.70 -0.81 17.23
C SER A 67 5.10 0.61 16.83
N SER A 68 5.86 1.28 17.71
CA SER A 68 6.39 2.63 17.45
C SER A 68 7.49 2.66 16.39
N LEU A 69 8.09 1.52 16.07
CA LEU A 69 9.12 1.38 15.03
C LEU A 69 8.57 0.82 13.72
N GLY A 70 7.25 0.58 13.65
CA GLY A 70 6.67 -0.24 12.60
C GLY A 70 6.74 -1.73 12.91
N ALA A 71 6.26 -2.53 11.97
CA ALA A 71 6.23 -3.98 12.06
C ALA A 71 6.63 -4.61 10.72
N GLU A 72 7.10 -5.84 10.79
CA GLU A 72 7.44 -6.64 9.61
C GLU A 72 6.76 -7.99 9.73
N VAL A 73 6.07 -8.39 8.66
CA VAL A 73 5.36 -9.67 8.58
C VAL A 73 5.75 -10.38 7.30
N SER A 74 5.85 -11.70 7.36
CA SER A 74 5.98 -12.56 6.19
C SER A 74 4.61 -13.12 5.83
N VAL A 75 4.10 -12.75 4.65
CA VAL A 75 2.85 -13.26 4.07
C VAL A 75 3.21 -14.24 2.97
N ASP A 76 2.96 -15.54 3.18
CA ASP A 76 3.32 -16.62 2.24
C ASP A 76 4.78 -16.55 1.74
N SER A 77 5.71 -16.26 2.66
CA SER A 77 7.16 -16.06 2.42
C SER A 77 7.55 -14.73 1.75
N THR A 78 6.58 -13.83 1.51
CA THR A 78 6.85 -12.47 1.04
C THR A 78 6.86 -11.50 2.22
N VAL A 79 7.94 -10.75 2.37
CA VAL A 79 8.08 -9.77 3.46
C VAL A 79 7.28 -8.51 3.15
N VAL A 80 6.41 -8.12 4.07
CA VAL A 80 5.63 -6.89 4.06
C VAL A 80 6.05 -6.05 5.27
N ARG A 81 6.50 -4.83 5.00
CA ARG A 81 6.91 -3.86 6.02
C ARG A 81 5.81 -2.82 6.20
N ILE A 82 5.46 -2.57 7.44
CA ILE A 82 4.36 -1.69 7.83
C ILE A 82 4.95 -0.61 8.72
N ASN A 83 4.77 0.67 8.39
CA ASN A 83 5.31 1.73 9.23
C ASN A 83 4.54 1.85 10.55
N ASN A 84 5.03 2.71 11.44
CA ASN A 84 4.36 3.03 12.70
C ASN A 84 2.93 3.52 12.44
N ARG A 85 1.94 2.89 13.09
CA ARG A 85 0.51 3.23 13.02
C ARG A 85 -0.12 3.15 11.62
N ASP A 86 0.57 2.55 10.66
CA ASP A 86 -0.01 2.25 9.36
C ASP A 86 -0.74 0.90 9.37
N CYS A 87 -1.65 0.76 8.41
CA CYS A 87 -2.34 -0.49 8.11
C CYS A 87 -2.16 -0.85 6.64
N THR A 88 -2.08 -2.13 6.33
CA THR A 88 -2.01 -2.64 4.96
C THR A 88 -2.92 -3.87 4.82
N ASP A 89 -3.51 -4.01 3.64
CA ASP A 89 -4.33 -5.17 3.31
C ASP A 89 -3.47 -6.19 2.57
N VAL A 90 -3.48 -7.42 3.06
CA VAL A 90 -2.73 -8.53 2.49
C VAL A 90 -3.67 -9.68 2.19
N ASN A 91 -3.31 -10.49 1.21
CA ASN A 91 -3.98 -11.75 0.95
C ASN A 91 -2.94 -12.86 1.04
N GLY A 92 -3.22 -13.86 1.86
CA GLY A 92 -2.30 -14.98 2.03
C GLY A 92 -2.86 -16.08 2.91
N ARG A 93 -2.10 -17.17 2.97
CA ARG A 93 -2.42 -18.36 3.76
C ARG A 93 -1.68 -18.43 5.10
N ALA A 94 -0.46 -17.92 5.12
CA ALA A 94 0.37 -17.85 6.30
C ALA A 94 0.83 -16.42 6.52
N ILE A 95 0.58 -15.87 7.70
CA ILE A 95 1.07 -14.56 8.13
C ILE A 95 1.93 -14.80 9.36
N VAL A 96 3.23 -14.53 9.27
CA VAL A 96 4.20 -14.72 10.37
C VAL A 96 4.76 -13.36 10.76
N LEU A 97 4.72 -13.02 12.05
CA LEU A 97 5.32 -11.80 12.57
C LEU A 97 6.85 -11.95 12.64
N THR A 98 7.58 -11.13 11.91
CA THR A 98 9.05 -11.15 11.88
C THR A 98 9.65 -10.09 12.80
N ALA A 99 8.97 -8.95 12.99
CA ALA A 99 9.38 -7.89 13.92
C ALA A 99 8.22 -6.97 14.32
N GLY A 100 8.30 -6.38 15.51
CA GLY A 100 7.33 -5.41 16.02
C GLY A 100 6.11 -6.05 16.66
N GLU A 101 4.98 -5.34 16.62
CA GLU A 101 3.67 -5.79 17.11
C GLU A 101 2.62 -5.41 16.07
N ILE A 102 1.70 -6.33 15.78
CA ILE A 102 0.60 -6.09 14.84
C ILE A 102 -0.75 -6.47 15.44
N ALA A 103 -1.80 -5.83 14.95
CA ALA A 103 -3.16 -6.35 15.01
C ALA A 103 -3.58 -6.78 13.59
N LEU A 104 -4.26 -7.92 13.49
CA LEU A 104 -4.72 -8.48 12.22
C LEU A 104 -6.20 -8.83 12.28
N GLY A 105 -6.96 -8.36 11.30
CA GLY A 105 -8.39 -8.60 11.17
C GLY A 105 -8.69 -9.25 9.84
N ARG A 106 -9.54 -10.28 9.83
CA ARG A 106 -9.99 -10.89 8.58
C ARG A 106 -10.99 -9.98 7.89
N LEU A 107 -10.76 -9.69 6.61
CA LEU A 107 -11.67 -8.90 5.79
C LEU A 107 -12.79 -9.78 5.21
N PRO A 108 -14.01 -9.24 5.05
CA PRO A 108 -15.08 -9.92 4.33
C PRO A 108 -14.68 -10.14 2.86
N ARG A 109 -15.23 -11.21 2.26
CA ARG A 109 -15.03 -11.52 0.83
C ARG A 109 -16.01 -10.75 -0.05
#